data_AF-A0A6B2CFH2-F1
#
_entry.id   AF-A0A6B2CFH2-F1
#
_cell.length_a   1.000
_cell.length_b   1.000
_cell.length_c   1.000
_cell.angle_alpha   90.00
_cell.angle_beta   90.00
_cell.angle_gamma   90.00
#
_symmetry.space_group_name_H-M   'P 1'
#
loop_
_entity.id
_entity.type
_entity.pdbx_description
1 polymer ?
#
loop_
_entity_poly.entity_id
_entity_poly.type
_entity_poly.pdbx_seq_one_letter_code
_entity_poly.pdbx_strand_id
1 'polypeptide(L)'
;ATRGPEKGGVSYLYDHLLEGFVNALRRLGFNAFRENVNDVVVSVGDRAFKVSGAAGSFREGAYLLHGTLLLDTNLEVLSKVLKVSKAKLADKRVSEVKYRVINLSNLGVGVDYSKVVKAVVESYSELLDSNAYLDVPGKDEVELARRLYEVKYSKPEWNLLRFPHSYFEP
;
A
#
# COMPACT_ATOMS: atom_id res chain seq x y z
N ALA A 1 8.98 7.46 3.62
CA ALA A 1 8.71 7.47 5.07
C ALA A 1 8.55 8.92 5.52
N THR A 2 7.80 9.19 6.57
CA THR A 2 7.66 10.55 7.11
C THR A 2 7.84 10.55 8.63
N ARG A 3 8.26 11.69 9.19
CA ARG A 3 8.15 11.91 10.63
C ARG A 3 6.69 12.21 10.95
N GLY A 4 6.22 11.67 12.06
CA GLY A 4 4.85 11.87 12.54
C GLY A 4 4.88 12.37 13.98
N PRO A 5 3.71 12.54 14.61
CA PRO A 5 3.63 13.01 15.99
C PRO A 5 4.42 12.10 16.93
N GLU A 6 5.09 12.66 17.94
CA GLU A 6 5.91 11.90 18.91
C GLU A 6 5.14 10.78 19.64
N LYS A 7 3.80 10.89 19.72
CA LYS A 7 2.89 9.89 20.29
C LYS A 7 2.05 9.14 19.24
N GLY A 8 2.41 9.24 17.96
CA GLY A 8 1.68 8.58 16.89
C GLY A 8 1.82 7.06 16.97
N GLY A 9 0.70 6.35 17.15
CA GLY A 9 0.68 4.90 17.06
C GLY A 9 0.52 4.41 15.62
N VAL A 10 0.25 3.10 15.50
CA VAL A 10 -0.17 2.47 14.24
C VAL A 10 -1.42 3.13 13.64
N SER A 11 -2.26 3.75 14.47
CA SER A 11 -3.42 4.54 14.02
C SER A 11 -3.02 5.68 13.08
N TYR A 12 -1.90 6.36 13.30
CA TYR A 12 -1.47 7.44 12.41
C TYR A 12 -1.22 6.96 10.96
N LEU A 13 -0.71 5.74 10.79
CA LEU A 13 -0.51 5.13 9.46
C LEU A 13 -1.83 4.95 8.72
N TYR A 14 -2.82 4.37 9.39
CA TYR A 14 -4.04 3.90 8.73
C TYR A 14 -5.21 4.88 8.79
N ASP A 15 -5.27 5.74 9.80
CA ASP A 15 -6.34 6.71 9.98
C ASP A 15 -5.99 8.08 9.37
N HIS A 16 -4.70 8.41 9.24
CA HIS A 16 -4.25 9.68 8.66
C HIS A 16 -3.47 9.49 7.35
N LEU A 17 -2.33 8.80 7.37
CA LEU A 17 -1.47 8.69 6.17
C LEU A 17 -2.14 7.92 5.02
N LEU A 18 -3.00 6.94 5.32
CA LEU A 18 -3.74 6.21 4.28
C LEU A 18 -4.79 7.11 3.60
N GLU A 19 -5.28 8.14 4.28
CA GLU A 19 -6.27 9.05 3.72
C GLU A 19 -5.71 9.86 2.55
N GLY A 20 -4.40 10.13 2.52
CA GLY A 20 -3.75 10.74 1.36
C GLY A 20 -3.93 9.91 0.08
N PHE A 21 -3.85 8.58 0.21
CA PHE A 21 -4.07 7.68 -0.92
C PHE A 21 -5.55 7.58 -1.31
N VAL A 22 -6.46 7.58 -0.32
CA VAL A 22 -7.91 7.62 -0.57
C VAL A 22 -8.29 8.92 -1.29
N ASN A 23 -7.75 10.06 -0.85
CA ASN A 23 -7.96 11.37 -1.47
C ASN A 23 -7.45 11.41 -2.90
N ALA A 24 -6.31 10.76 -3.20
CA ALA A 24 -5.81 10.65 -4.56
C ALA A 24 -6.81 9.95 -5.49
N LEU A 25 -7.43 8.86 -5.05
CA LEU A 25 -8.46 8.17 -5.82
C LEU A 25 -9.73 9.01 -5.98
N ARG A 26 -10.14 9.77 -4.95
CA ARG A 26 -11.26 10.73 -5.05
C ARG A 26 -10.97 11.82 -6.08
N ARG A 27 -9.73 12.34 -6.10
CA ARG A 27 -9.26 13.33 -7.07
C ARG A 27 -9.32 12.81 -8.51
N LEU A 28 -9.13 11.50 -8.69
CA LEU A 28 -9.27 10.81 -9.98
C LEU A 28 -10.74 10.50 -10.36
N GLY A 29 -11.70 10.89 -9.52
CA GLY A 29 -13.14 10.72 -9.78
C GLY A 29 -13.75 9.43 -9.24
N PHE A 30 -13.02 8.65 -8.43
CA PHE A 30 -13.56 7.44 -7.81
C PHE A 30 -14.25 7.77 -6.48
N ASN A 31 -15.37 7.10 -6.20
CA ASN A 31 -15.96 7.09 -4.87
C ASN A 31 -15.15 6.16 -3.95
N ALA A 32 -13.99 6.64 -3.50
CA ALA A 32 -13.03 5.88 -2.71
C ALA A 32 -13.17 6.14 -1.20
N PHE A 33 -13.01 5.08 -0.42
CA PHE A 33 -12.97 5.15 1.04
C PHE A 33 -12.09 4.03 1.60
N ARG A 34 -11.78 4.15 2.88
CA ARG A 34 -11.09 3.08 3.62
C ARG A 34 -12.11 2.11 4.18
N GLU A 35 -11.82 0.82 4.09
CA GLU A 35 -12.56 -0.23 4.74
C GLU A 35 -11.61 -1.17 5.50
N ASN A 36 -12.10 -1.86 6.53
CA ASN A 36 -11.26 -2.61 7.46
C ASN A 36 -10.14 -1.71 8.05
N VAL A 37 -8.96 -2.27 8.30
CA VAL A 37 -7.82 -1.50 8.83
C VAL A 37 -7.10 -0.75 7.72
N ASN A 38 -6.87 -1.42 6.59
CA ASN A 38 -5.86 -1.05 5.61
C ASN A 38 -6.29 -1.28 4.16
N ASP A 39 -7.57 -1.55 3.91
CA ASP A 39 -8.09 -1.75 2.57
C ASP A 39 -8.60 -0.41 2.03
N VAL A 40 -8.25 -0.10 0.79
CA VAL A 40 -8.81 1.04 0.06
C VAL A 40 -9.74 0.49 -1.01
N VAL A 41 -10.98 0.98 -0.97
CA VAL A 41 -12.11 0.43 -1.72
C VAL A 41 -12.74 1.54 -2.56
N VAL A 42 -13.33 1.15 -3.68
CA VAL A 42 -14.11 2.03 -4.57
C VAL A 42 -15.52 1.49 -4.68
N SER A 43 -16.52 2.36 -4.49
CA SER A 43 -17.93 2.02 -4.72
C SER A 43 -18.35 2.30 -6.16
N VAL A 44 -19.10 1.37 -6.75
CA VAL A 44 -19.75 1.48 -8.06
C VAL A 44 -21.18 0.95 -7.94
N GLY A 45 -22.15 1.86 -8.06
CA GLY A 45 -23.55 1.57 -7.72
C GLY A 45 -23.66 1.14 -6.25
N ASP A 46 -24.32 0.00 -6.02
CA ASP A 46 -24.54 -0.56 -4.68
C ASP A 46 -23.41 -1.53 -4.24
N ARG A 47 -22.28 -1.57 -4.95
CA ARG A 47 -21.20 -2.53 -4.71
C ARG A 47 -19.87 -1.81 -4.45
N ALA A 48 -19.17 -2.26 -3.41
CA ALA A 48 -17.80 -1.84 -3.12
C ALA A 48 -16.79 -2.93 -3.54
N PHE A 49 -15.65 -2.48 -4.08
CA PHE A 49 -14.56 -3.35 -4.52
C PHE A 49 -13.24 -2.84 -3.94
N LYS A 50 -12.42 -3.76 -3.43
CA LYS A 50 -11.07 -3.44 -3.00
C LYS A 50 -10.18 -3.22 -4.22
N VAL A 51 -9.52 -2.07 -4.26
CA VAL A 51 -8.59 -1.69 -5.33
C VAL A 51 -7.15 -1.58 -4.84
N SER A 52 -6.96 -1.54 -3.51
CA SER A 52 -5.65 -1.40 -2.90
C SER A 52 -5.64 -2.01 -1.49
N GLY A 53 -4.48 -2.52 -1.09
CA GLY A 53 -4.18 -2.88 0.30
C GLY A 53 -2.91 -2.20 0.75
N ALA A 54 -2.93 -1.61 1.94
CA ALA A 54 -1.79 -0.93 2.54
C ALA A 54 -1.16 -1.78 3.65
N ALA A 55 0.11 -1.56 3.93
CA ALA A 55 0.78 -2.03 5.13
C ALA A 55 1.69 -0.92 5.63
N GLY A 56 1.95 -0.92 6.93
CA GLY A 56 2.83 0.09 7.47
C GLY A 56 3.61 -0.39 8.68
N SER A 57 4.68 0.33 8.95
CA SER A 57 5.57 0.14 10.08
C SER A 57 6.00 1.47 10.65
N PHE A 58 6.31 1.45 11.95
CA PHE A 58 6.90 2.58 12.66
C PHE A 58 8.18 2.08 13.32
N ARG A 59 9.32 2.70 12.99
CA ARG A 59 10.63 2.38 13.55
C ARG A 59 11.45 3.67 13.65
N GLU A 60 12.18 3.84 14.75
CA GLU A 60 13.14 4.93 14.94
C GLU A 60 12.57 6.33 14.65
N GLY A 61 11.31 6.57 15.04
CA GLY A 61 10.64 7.87 14.81
C GLY A 61 10.15 8.09 13.37
N ALA A 62 10.28 7.11 12.47
CA ALA A 62 9.83 7.18 11.09
C ALA A 62 8.65 6.25 10.82
N TYR A 63 7.63 6.78 10.12
CA TYR A 63 6.48 6.04 9.62
C TYR A 63 6.70 5.66 8.16
N LEU A 64 6.58 4.37 7.86
CA LEU A 64 6.51 3.85 6.50
C LEU A 64 5.11 3.31 6.27
N LEU A 65 4.33 3.99 5.44
CA LEU A 65 3.12 3.45 4.83
C LEU A 65 3.45 3.09 3.38
N HIS A 66 3.12 1.88 2.97
CA HIS A 66 3.22 1.45 1.58
C HIS A 66 1.96 0.68 1.20
N GLY A 67 1.67 0.57 -0.08
CA GLY A 67 0.50 -0.14 -0.56
C GLY A 67 0.62 -0.54 -2.01
N THR A 68 -0.41 -1.22 -2.49
CA THR A 68 -0.55 -1.58 -3.91
C THR A 68 -1.71 -0.81 -4.53
N LEU A 69 -1.77 -0.75 -5.86
CA LEU A 69 -2.97 -0.31 -6.58
C LEU A 69 -3.20 -1.23 -7.76
N LEU A 70 -4.40 -1.81 -7.83
CA LEU A 70 -4.79 -2.68 -8.93
C LEU A 70 -5.18 -1.81 -10.12
N LEU A 71 -4.20 -1.43 -10.95
CA LEU A 71 -4.44 -0.65 -12.16
C LEU A 71 -4.99 -1.52 -13.29
N ASP A 72 -4.22 -2.54 -13.67
CA ASP A 72 -4.56 -3.51 -14.72
C ASP A 72 -3.85 -4.84 -14.47
N THR A 73 -4.04 -5.40 -13.28
CA THR A 73 -3.38 -6.64 -12.84
C THR A 73 -4.11 -7.88 -13.38
N ASN A 74 -3.38 -8.96 -13.69
CA ASN A 74 -4.00 -10.25 -13.97
C ASN A 74 -4.60 -10.85 -12.67
N LEU A 75 -5.90 -10.62 -12.46
CA LEU A 75 -6.62 -11.09 -11.28
C LEU A 75 -6.81 -12.61 -11.24
N GLU A 76 -6.74 -13.29 -12.39
CA GLU A 76 -6.79 -14.75 -12.45
C GLU A 76 -5.54 -15.35 -11.80
N VAL A 77 -4.35 -14.88 -12.18
CA VAL A 77 -3.08 -15.29 -11.55
C VAL A 77 -3.09 -14.97 -10.07
N LEU A 78 -3.51 -13.75 -9.70
CA LEU A 78 -3.64 -13.33 -8.30
C LEU A 78 -4.47 -14.35 -7.49
N SER A 79 -5.63 -14.75 -8.01
CA SER A 79 -6.53 -15.69 -7.34
C SER A 79 -5.94 -17.09 -7.18
N LYS A 80 -5.15 -17.55 -8.16
CA LYS A 80 -4.51 -18.87 -8.15
C LYS A 80 -3.36 -18.96 -7.16
N VAL A 81 -2.58 -17.87 -7.01
CA VAL A 81 -1.40 -17.87 -6.14
C VAL A 81 -1.73 -17.58 -4.68
N LEU A 82 -2.77 -16.79 -4.41
CA LEU A 82 -3.19 -16.45 -3.05
C LEU A 82 -4.05 -17.55 -2.44
N LYS A 83 -3.42 -18.43 -1.66
CA LYS A 83 -4.14 -19.41 -0.82
C LYS A 83 -4.72 -18.73 0.42
N VAL A 84 -5.96 -18.25 0.34
CA VAL A 84 -6.68 -17.71 1.51
C VAL A 84 -7.04 -18.87 2.45
N SER A 85 -6.59 -18.81 3.70
CA SER A 85 -6.93 -19.85 4.68
C SER A 85 -8.41 -19.80 5.04
N LYS A 86 -9.03 -20.97 5.25
CA LYS A 86 -10.43 -21.07 5.70
C LYS A 86 -10.68 -20.28 7.00
N ALA A 87 -9.69 -20.22 7.89
CA ALA A 87 -9.76 -19.43 9.12
C ALA A 87 -9.89 -17.91 8.87
N LYS A 88 -9.24 -17.38 7.82
CA LYS A 88 -9.38 -15.97 7.44
C LYS A 88 -10.75 -15.67 6.80
N LEU A 89 -11.35 -16.64 6.10
CA LEU A 89 -12.70 -16.51 5.54
C LEU A 89 -13.78 -16.57 6.64
N ALA A 90 -13.52 -17.27 7.74
CA ALA A 90 -14.45 -17.40 8.86
C ALA A 90 -14.38 -16.24 9.88
N ASP A 91 -13.43 -15.32 9.72
CA ASP A 91 -13.30 -14.15 10.60
C ASP A 91 -14.45 -13.17 10.36
N LYS A 92 -15.45 -13.23 11.25
CA LYS A 92 -16.65 -12.38 11.20
C LYS A 92 -16.37 -10.89 11.40
N ARG A 93 -15.14 -10.49 11.77
CA ARG A 93 -14.77 -9.08 11.95
C ARG A 93 -14.29 -8.41 10.66
N VAL A 94 -14.18 -9.17 9.57
CA VAL A 94 -13.61 -8.73 8.31
C VAL A 94 -14.70 -8.71 7.24
N SER A 95 -14.88 -7.56 6.57
CA SER A 95 -15.90 -7.46 5.52
C SER A 95 -15.56 -8.33 4.30
N GLU A 96 -16.59 -8.81 3.60
CA GLU A 96 -16.40 -9.60 2.37
C GLU A 96 -15.72 -8.80 1.25
N VAL A 97 -15.77 -7.47 1.31
CA VAL A 97 -15.10 -6.57 0.35
C VAL A 97 -13.59 -6.84 0.32
N LYS A 98 -12.99 -7.30 1.42
CA LYS A 98 -11.58 -7.69 1.47
C LYS A 98 -11.17 -8.69 0.39
N TYR A 99 -12.07 -9.59 0.03
CA TYR A 99 -11.84 -10.66 -0.95
C TYR A 99 -12.34 -10.30 -2.34
N ARG A 100 -13.07 -9.20 -2.48
CA ARG A 100 -13.69 -8.75 -3.72
C ARG A 100 -12.85 -7.63 -4.33
N VAL A 101 -11.85 -8.03 -5.10
CA VAL A 101 -10.92 -7.11 -5.76
C VAL A 101 -11.35 -6.74 -7.18
N ILE A 102 -10.95 -5.56 -7.65
CA ILE A 102 -11.13 -5.12 -9.03
C ILE A 102 -9.95 -4.25 -9.48
N ASN A 103 -9.67 -4.25 -10.79
CA ASN A 103 -8.76 -3.29 -11.38
C ASN A 103 -9.48 -1.96 -11.64
N LEU A 104 -8.76 -0.83 -11.50
CA LEU A 104 -9.29 0.47 -11.86
C LEU A 104 -9.57 0.59 -13.38
N SER A 105 -8.82 -0.11 -14.24
CA SER A 105 -9.08 -0.16 -15.69
C SER A 105 -10.49 -0.65 -16.02
N ASN A 106 -11.06 -1.52 -15.17
CA ASN A 106 -12.43 -2.02 -15.33
C ASN A 106 -13.52 -1.06 -14.83
N LEU A 107 -13.15 0.04 -14.17
CA LEU A 107 -14.09 1.01 -13.60
C LEU A 107 -14.34 2.23 -14.50
N GLY A 108 -13.89 2.17 -15.76
CA GLY A 108 -14.30 3.11 -16.82
C GLY A 108 -13.53 4.43 -16.87
N VAL A 109 -12.64 4.69 -15.91
CA VAL A 109 -11.68 5.79 -16.02
C VAL A 109 -10.41 5.22 -16.65
N GLY A 110 -10.00 5.74 -17.80
CA GLY A 110 -8.67 5.45 -18.35
C GLY A 110 -7.61 5.94 -17.35
N VAL A 111 -7.16 5.06 -16.46
CA VAL A 111 -6.21 5.39 -15.41
C VAL A 111 -4.80 5.34 -15.99
N ASP A 112 -4.39 6.47 -16.56
CA ASP A 112 -3.00 6.70 -16.92
C ASP A 112 -2.13 6.72 -15.65
N TYR A 113 -1.06 5.92 -15.66
CA TYR A 113 -0.08 5.85 -14.58
C TYR A 113 0.42 7.25 -14.17
N SER A 114 0.66 8.13 -15.15
CA SER A 114 1.13 9.49 -14.87
C SER A 114 0.13 10.31 -14.05
N LYS A 115 -1.17 10.14 -14.34
CA LYS A 115 -2.25 10.80 -13.60
C LYS A 115 -2.38 10.27 -12.18
N VAL A 116 -2.16 8.97 -12.00
CA VAL A 116 -2.14 8.34 -10.65
C VAL A 116 -1.02 8.92 -9.83
N VAL A 117 0.21 8.91 -10.35
CA VAL A 117 1.38 9.45 -9.64
C VAL A 117 1.13 10.91 -9.27
N LYS A 118 0.65 11.72 -10.21
CA LYS A 118 0.31 13.12 -9.96
C LYS A 118 -0.73 13.28 -8.85
N ALA A 119 -1.84 12.55 -8.92
CA ALA A 119 -2.90 12.64 -7.91
C ALA A 119 -2.40 12.22 -6.52
N VAL A 120 -1.57 11.18 -6.44
CA VAL A 120 -0.93 10.73 -5.18
C VAL A 120 -0.03 11.83 -4.63
N VAL A 121 0.86 12.39 -5.46
CA VAL A 121 1.77 13.46 -5.04
C VAL A 121 1.01 14.69 -4.53
N GLU A 122 -0.01 15.14 -5.28
CA GLU A 122 -0.85 16.28 -4.90
C GLU A 122 -1.58 16.02 -3.58
N SER A 123 -2.26 14.88 -3.45
CA SER A 123 -3.02 14.56 -2.23
C SER A 123 -2.14 14.37 -1.00
N TYR A 124 -0.93 13.84 -1.13
CA TYR A 124 0.01 13.77 -0.01
C TYR A 124 0.64 15.13 0.33
N SER A 125 0.87 16.00 -0.68
CA SER A 125 1.34 17.36 -0.44
C SER A 125 0.31 18.17 0.36
N GLU A 126 -0.97 18.06 -0.03
CA GLU A 126 -2.11 18.67 0.67
C GLU A 126 -2.28 18.07 2.08
N LEU A 127 -2.23 16.74 2.24
CA LEU A 127 -2.40 16.08 3.55
C LEU A 127 -1.31 16.46 4.56
N LEU A 128 -0.06 16.54 4.09
CA LEU A 128 1.12 16.77 4.94
C LEU A 128 1.47 18.26 5.06
N ASP A 129 0.71 19.15 4.43
CA ASP A 129 0.99 20.58 4.33
C ASP A 129 2.44 20.87 3.92
N SER A 130 2.90 20.18 2.87
CA SER A 130 4.28 20.23 2.42
C SER A 130 4.37 20.13 0.90
N ASN A 131 5.31 20.86 0.31
CA ASN A 131 5.59 20.73 -1.11
C ASN A 131 6.32 19.41 -1.39
N ALA A 132 5.87 18.69 -2.41
CA ALA A 132 6.59 17.53 -2.90
C ALA A 132 7.92 17.93 -3.55
N TYR A 133 8.95 17.15 -3.26
CA TYR A 133 10.21 17.17 -3.96
C TYR A 133 10.38 15.81 -4.65
N LEU A 134 10.54 15.82 -5.96
CA LEU A 134 10.80 14.62 -6.75
C LEU A 134 12.30 14.34 -6.73
N ASP A 135 12.66 13.14 -6.30
CA ASP A 135 14.04 12.69 -6.20
C ASP A 135 14.24 11.34 -6.86
N VAL A 136 15.50 11.04 -7.20
CA VAL A 136 15.94 9.74 -7.66
C VAL A 136 16.96 9.16 -6.68
N PRO A 137 16.92 7.85 -6.40
CA PRO A 137 17.86 7.28 -5.43
C PRO A 137 19.32 7.58 -5.79
N GLY A 138 20.09 8.05 -4.80
CA GLY A 138 21.51 8.35 -4.93
C GLY A 138 22.37 7.08 -5.06
N LYS A 139 23.67 7.24 -5.35
CA LYS A 139 24.59 6.11 -5.51
C LYS A 139 24.62 5.20 -4.28
N ASP A 140 24.74 5.78 -3.10
CA ASP A 140 24.85 5.05 -1.84
C ASP A 140 23.55 4.28 -1.52
N GLU A 141 22.39 4.86 -1.84
CA GLU A 141 21.09 4.21 -1.65
C GLU A 141 20.91 3.03 -2.60
N VAL A 142 21.33 3.17 -3.86
CA VAL A 142 21.31 2.10 -4.86
C VAL A 142 22.29 0.98 -4.47
N GLU A 143 23.48 1.32 -3.99
CA GLU A 143 24.47 0.35 -3.52
C GLU A 143 23.96 -0.41 -2.29
N LEU A 144 23.37 0.30 -1.32
CA LEU A 144 22.73 -0.32 -0.16
C LEU A 144 21.58 -1.24 -0.57
N ALA A 145 20.72 -0.80 -1.49
CA ALA A 145 19.62 -1.63 -2.01
C ALA A 145 20.13 -2.90 -2.69
N ARG A 146 21.21 -2.81 -3.49
CA ARG A 146 21.86 -3.98 -4.10
C ARG A 146 22.41 -4.91 -3.04
N ARG A 147 23.15 -4.40 -2.07
CA ARG A 147 23.69 -5.21 -0.96
C ARG A 147 22.57 -5.92 -0.21
N LEU A 148 21.50 -5.23 0.15
CA LEU A 148 20.34 -5.81 0.84
C LEU A 148 19.63 -6.87 0.00
N TYR A 149 19.53 -6.67 -1.31
CA TYR A 149 19.03 -7.70 -2.22
C TYR A 149 19.91 -8.96 -2.16
N GLU A 150 21.22 -8.80 -2.29
CA GLU A 150 22.18 -9.89 -2.33
C GLU A 150 22.26 -10.67 -1.02
N VAL A 151 22.23 -9.99 0.13
CA VAL A 151 22.45 -10.65 1.43
C VAL A 151 21.17 -11.05 2.14
N LYS A 152 20.01 -10.44 1.81
CA LYS A 152 18.77 -10.60 2.58
C LYS A 152 17.56 -10.89 1.71
N TYR A 153 17.10 -9.92 0.91
CA TYR A 153 15.77 -9.99 0.29
C TYR A 153 15.67 -11.07 -0.81
N SER A 154 16.78 -11.57 -1.35
CA SER A 154 16.80 -12.72 -2.26
C SER A 154 16.88 -14.09 -1.56
N LYS A 155 17.13 -14.12 -0.24
CA LYS A 155 17.48 -15.36 0.48
C LYS A 155 16.27 -16.18 0.91
N PRO A 156 16.32 -17.53 0.82
CA PRO A 156 15.30 -18.41 1.39
C PRO A 156 15.09 -18.21 2.90
N GLU A 157 16.16 -17.91 3.63
CA GLU A 157 16.15 -17.61 5.05
C GLU A 157 15.20 -16.44 5.35
N TRP A 158 15.17 -15.44 4.47
CA TRP A 158 14.27 -14.30 4.56
C TRP A 158 12.86 -14.65 4.05
N ASN A 159 12.77 -15.14 2.81
CA ASN A 159 11.50 -15.29 2.10
C ASN A 159 10.64 -16.47 2.58
N LEU A 160 11.26 -17.58 2.97
CA LEU A 160 10.58 -18.83 3.31
C LEU A 160 10.69 -19.17 4.80
N LEU A 161 11.88 -19.01 5.39
CA LEU A 161 12.15 -19.40 6.78
C LEU A 161 11.90 -18.28 7.80
N ARG A 162 11.71 -17.04 7.33
CA ARG A 162 11.40 -15.85 8.14
C ARG A 162 12.38 -15.60 9.28
N PHE A 163 13.68 -15.77 9.01
CA PHE A 163 14.73 -15.45 9.97
C PHE A 163 14.65 -13.96 10.37
N PRO A 164 14.99 -13.62 11.63
CA PRO A 164 14.88 -12.25 12.14
C PRO A 164 15.84 -11.31 11.40
N HIS A 165 15.56 -10.01 11.44
CA HIS A 165 16.40 -9.01 10.78
C HIS A 165 17.87 -9.08 11.22
N SER A 166 18.13 -9.34 12.50
CA SER A 166 19.47 -9.45 13.09
C SER A 166 20.33 -10.57 12.50
N TYR A 167 19.72 -11.55 11.83
CA TYR A 167 20.47 -12.59 11.11
C TYR A 167 21.19 -12.04 9.87
N PHE A 168 20.66 -10.97 9.29
CA PHE A 168 21.16 -10.36 8.05
C PHE A 168 21.94 -9.06 8.29
N GLU A 169 22.07 -8.67 9.55
CA GLU A 169 22.92 -7.57 9.96
C GLU A 169 24.38 -8.08 9.99
N PRO A 170 25.33 -7.35 9.38
CA PRO A 170 26.74 -7.71 9.45
C PRO A 170 27.31 -7.57 10.87
#